data_AF-A0A7X7HZ15-F1
#
_entry.id   AF-A0A7X7HZ15-F1
#
_cell.length_a   1.000
_cell.length_b   1.000
_cell.length_c   1.000
_cell.angle_alpha   90.00
_cell.angle_beta   90.00
_cell.angle_gamma   90.00
#
_symmetry.space_group_name_H-M   'P 1'
#
loop_
_entity.id
_entity.type
_entity.pdbx_description
1 polymer ?
#
loop_
_entity_poly.entity_id
_entity_poly.type
_entity_poly.pdbx_seq_one_letter_code
_entity_poly.pdbx_strand_id
1 'polypeptide(L)' 'MSKSMWIGLLILAAFVVVLIMTQGKVSVNLFSKVVTLKTSYALLAAAGVGVVAGALLRK' A
#
# COMPACT_ATOMS: atom_id res chain seq x y z
N MET A 1 22.89 -2.58 14.74
CA MET A 1 21.72 -2.60 13.84
C MET A 1 22.21 -2.29 12.42
N SER A 2 22.03 -3.20 11.46
CA SER A 2 22.57 -3.02 10.09
C SER A 2 21.94 -1.80 9.39
N LYS A 3 22.69 -1.08 8.55
CA LYS A 3 22.18 0.02 7.71
C LYS A 3 20.96 -0.41 6.87
N SER A 4 20.92 -1.68 6.47
CA SER A 4 19.80 -2.28 5.72
C SER A 4 18.50 -2.35 6.55
N MET A 5 18.63 -2.51 7.86
CA MET A 5 17.48 -2.60 8.78
C MET A 5 16.82 -1.23 9.00
N TRP A 6 17.63 -0.16 9.05
CA TRP A 6 17.14 1.21 9.14
C TRP A 6 16.39 1.65 7.89
N ILE A 7 16.86 1.26 6.71
CA ILE A 7 16.17 1.54 5.43
C ILE A 7 14.81 0.85 5.39
N GLY A 8 14.74 -0.43 5.78
CA GLY A 8 13.47 -1.15 5.85
C GLY A 8 12.49 -0.51 6.85
N LEU A 9 12.99 -0.06 8.00
CA LEU A 9 12.18 0.60 9.02
C LEU A 9 11.63 1.96 8.56
N LEU A 10 12.45 2.76 7.85
CA LEU A 10 12.04 4.06 7.31
C LEU A 10 10.97 3.90 6.22
N ILE A 11 11.10 2.91 5.34
CA ILE A 11 10.08 2.60 4.32
C ILE A 11 8.77 2.20 4.98
N LEU A 12 8.82 1.34 6.02
CA LEU A 12 7.64 0.93 6.77
C LEU A 12 6.98 2.12 7.47
N ALA A 13 7.76 2.99 8.10
CA ALA A 13 7.24 4.18 8.78
C ALA A 13 6.58 5.17 7.81
N ALA A 14 7.23 5.48 6.68
CA ALA A 14 6.65 6.33 5.64
C ALA A 14 5.33 5.76 5.11
N PHE A 15 5.26 4.43 4.96
CA PHE A 15 4.05 3.75 4.50
C PHE A 15 2.88 3.87 5.49
N VAL A 16 3.15 3.70 6.79
CA VAL A 16 2.14 3.88 7.85
C VAL A 16 1.65 5.32 7.92
N VAL A 17 2.54 6.30 7.77
CA VAL A 17 2.17 7.73 7.75
C VAL A 17 1.25 8.04 6.58
N VAL A 18 1.54 7.52 5.37
CA VAL A 18 0.67 7.70 4.20
C VAL A 18 -0.70 7.05 4.42
N LEU A 19 -0.77 5.87 5.03
CA LEU A 19 -2.03 5.20 5.39
C LEU A 19 -2.87 5.99 6.39
N ILE A 20 -2.24 6.66 7.36
CA ILE A 20 -2.94 7.45 8.38
C ILE A 20 -3.36 8.82 7.82
N MET A 21 -2.51 9.47 7.03
CA MET A 21 -2.81 10.79 6.44
C MET A 21 -3.87 10.74 5.34
N THR A 22 -4.05 9.60 4.67
CA THR A 22 -5.03 9.47 3.59
C THR A 22 -6.45 9.28 4.13
N GLN A 23 -7.01 10.37 4.65
CA GLN A 23 -8.43 10.47 4.98
C GLN A 23 -9.22 10.79 3.72
N GLY A 24 -9.71 9.75 3.04
CA GLY A 24 -10.51 9.92 1.84
C GLY A 24 -11.37 8.70 1.51
N LYS A 25 -12.27 8.88 0.55
CA LYS A 25 -12.99 7.80 -0.10
C LYS A 25 -12.46 7.70 -1.53
N VAL A 26 -11.90 6.56 -1.91
CA VAL A 26 -11.47 6.30 -3.28
C VAL A 26 -12.60 5.56 -3.98
N SER A 27 -13.07 6.13 -5.08
CA SER A 27 -14.02 5.48 -5.99
C SER A 27 -13.22 4.64 -6.99
N VAL A 28 -13.28 3.32 -6.85
CA VAL A 28 -12.66 2.40 -7.81
C VAL A 28 -13.72 1.97 -8.82
N ASN A 29 -13.45 2.18 -10.11
CA ASN A 29 -14.37 1.79 -11.17
C ASN A 29 -14.03 0.36 -11.63
N LEU A 30 -14.76 -0.62 -11.10
CA LEU A 30 -14.63 -2.02 -11.51
C LEU A 30 -15.71 -2.30 -12.55
N PHE A 31 -15.31 -2.34 -13.83
CA PHE A 31 -16.17 -2.82 -14.94
C PHE A 31 -17.60 -2.28 -14.89
N SER A 32 -17.75 -0.95 -14.84
CA SER A 32 -19.02 -0.19 -14.78
C SER A 32 -19.70 -0.09 -13.41
N LYS A 33 -19.11 -0.63 -12.34
CA LYS A 33 -19.60 -0.41 -10.97
C LYS A 33 -18.59 0.42 -10.18
N VAL A 34 -18.98 1.65 -9.85
CA VAL A 34 -18.20 2.53 -8.98
C VAL A 34 -18.39 2.07 -7.54
N VAL A 35 -17.35 1.49 -6.95
CA VAL A 35 -17.36 1.08 -5.54
C VAL A 35 -16.54 2.10 -4.77
N THR A 36 -17.20 2.84 -3.87
CA THR A 36 -16.54 3.79 -2.99
C THR A 36 -15.96 3.03 -1.79
N LEU A 37 -14.63 2.87 -1.77
CA LEU A 37 -13.91 2.23 -0.67
C LEU A 37 -13.17 3.30 0.14
N LYS A 38 -12.95 3.04 1.43
CA LYS A 38 -12.02 3.89 2.20
C LYS A 38 -10.63 3.78 1.58
N THR A 39 -9.93 4.91 1.43
CA THR A 39 -8.59 4.96 0.82
C THR A 39 -7.61 3.99 1.48
N SER A 40 -7.77 3.74 2.78
CA SER A 40 -7.00 2.76 3.54
C SER A 40 -7.07 1.33 2.97
N TYR A 41 -8.24 0.88 2.52
CA TYR A 41 -8.36 -0.44 1.89
C TYR A 41 -7.71 -0.50 0.51
N ALA A 42 -7.82 0.59 -0.27
CA ALA A 42 -7.19 0.68 -1.58
C ALA A 42 -5.65 0.69 -1.47
N LEU A 43 -5.11 1.46 -0.52
CA LEU A 43 -3.66 1.49 -0.23
C LEU A 43 -3.15 0.15 0.29
N LEU A 44 -3.90 -0.52 1.16
CA LEU A 44 -3.55 -1.84 1.66
C LEU A 44 -3.53 -2.87 0.53
N ALA A 45 -4.52 -2.84 -0.37
CA ALA A 45 -4.57 -3.70 -1.54
C ALA A 45 -3.39 -3.44 -2.49
N ALA A 46 -3.08 -2.16 -2.78
CA ALA A 46 -1.95 -1.79 -3.62
C ALA A 46 -0.61 -2.28 -3.05
N ALA A 47 -0.40 -2.16 -1.74
CA ALA A 47 0.78 -2.71 -1.08
C ALA A 47 0.81 -4.24 -1.10
N GLY A 48 -0.31 -4.89 -0.84
CA GLY A 48 -0.42 -6.34 -0.95
C GLY A 48 0.00 -6.83 -2.34
N VAL A 49 -0.49 -6.18 -3.40
CA VAL A 49 -0.11 -6.47 -4.78
C VAL A 49 1.38 -6.22 -5.03
N GLY A 50 1.94 -5.11 -4.54
CA GLY A 50 3.36 -4.81 -4.67
C GLY A 50 4.27 -5.83 -4.00
N VAL A 51 3.91 -6.32 -2.81
CA VAL A 51 4.65 -7.38 -2.10
C VAL A 51 4.57 -8.71 -2.85
N VAL A 52 3.38 -9.09 -3.31
CA VAL A 52 3.18 -10.34 -4.07
C VAL A 52 3.94 -10.29 -5.41
N ALA A 53 3.88 -9.18 -6.13
CA ALA A 53 4.61 -8.98 -7.38
C ALA A 53 6.14 -8.99 -7.15
N GLY A 54 6.61 -8.28 -6.11
CA GLY A 54 8.02 -8.29 -5.74
C GLY A 54 8.52 -9.67 -5.32
N ALA A 55 7.69 -10.45 -4.63
CA ALA A 55 8.01 -11.83 -4.25
C ALA A 55 8.08 -12.77 -5.47
N LEU A 56 7.18 -12.59 -6.44
CA LEU A 56 7.16 -13.37 -7.68
C LEU A 56 8.34 -13.04 -8.60
N LEU A 57 8.76 -11.77 -8.69
CA LEU A 57 9.89 -11.32 -9.51
C LEU A 57 11.27 -11.63 -8.90
N ARG A 58 11.32 -12.00 -7.62
CA ARG A 58 12.56 -12.40 -6.94
C ARG A 58 12.92 -13.87 -7.19
N LYS A 59 12.22 -14.53 -8.12
CA LYS A 59 12.47 -15.89 -8.59
C LYS A 59 13.38 -15.86 -9.82
#